data_AF-A0A534PSZ7-F1
#
_entry.id   AF-A0A534PSZ7-F1
#
_cell.length_a   1.000
_cell.length_b   1.000
_cell.length_c   1.000
_cell.angle_alpha   90.00
_cell.angle_beta   90.00
_cell.angle_gamma   90.00
#
_symmetry.space_group_name_H-M   'P 1'
#
loop_
_entity.id
_entity.type
_entity.pdbx_description
1 polymer ?
#
loop_
_entity_poly.entity_id
_entity_poly.type
_entity_poly.pdbx_seq_one_letter_code
_entity_poly.pdbx_strand_id
1 'polypeptide(L)'
;MTCAELRAKAAGIAALPEGDPEREEYLAHARECPGCAEELRKNEKVLRALDAARLPPPSAQALRRAAAPVLAELLPPLPRGAWAARGGAAIAAFALLLLVARHRDAEGWTAAILIAALASALAATAGVLRAGALVAVAAAAAFALAAGGAPGFALAGQMGGLAPRVGAECLLAELLAAGLPFAAAAWTFRRSPRAGSLAQAAAAGALAGQAALHLGCPAHAQAAHLWVFHVGGVALAALAGWIAEGRLVSVKE
;
A
#
# COMPACT_ATOMS: atom_id res chain seq x y z
N MET A 1 19.30 31.99 7.90
CA MET A 1 20.39 31.01 7.99
C MET A 1 21.68 31.74 8.33
N THR A 2 22.45 31.25 9.31
CA THR A 2 23.72 31.86 9.71
C THR A 2 24.86 31.40 8.80
N CYS A 3 25.98 32.13 8.76
CA CYS A 3 27.18 31.68 8.04
C CYS A 3 27.70 30.33 8.56
N ALA A 4 27.52 30.04 9.86
CA ALA A 4 27.92 28.76 10.45
C ALA A 4 27.07 27.60 9.90
N GLU A 5 25.75 27.78 9.82
CA GLU A 5 24.82 26.81 9.23
C GLU A 5 25.12 26.59 7.74
N LEU A 6 25.38 27.65 6.98
CA LEU A 6 25.76 27.57 5.57
C LEU A 6 27.07 26.79 5.38
N ARG A 7 28.12 27.12 6.13
CA ARG A 7 29.40 26.41 6.02
C ARG A 7 29.27 24.92 6.36
N ALA A 8 28.45 24.56 7.35
CA ALA A 8 28.18 23.16 7.69
C ALA A 8 27.51 22.39 6.53
N LYS A 9 26.74 23.07 5.67
CA LYS A 9 26.08 22.47 4.50
C LYS A 9 26.97 22.46 3.23
N ALA A 10 28.13 23.11 3.23
CA ALA A 10 28.93 23.35 2.02
C ALA A 10 29.29 22.07 1.24
N ALA A 11 29.55 20.95 1.95
CA ALA A 11 29.81 19.66 1.32
C ALA A 11 28.60 19.13 0.52
N GLY A 12 27.40 19.24 1.08
CA GLY A 12 26.16 18.83 0.42
C GLY A 12 25.86 19.72 -0.78
N ILE A 13 26.00 21.03 -0.62
CA ILE A 13 25.80 22.01 -1.70
C ILE A 13 26.78 21.78 -2.86
N ALA A 14 28.05 21.49 -2.56
CA ALA A 14 29.06 21.20 -3.59
C ALA A 14 28.74 19.93 -4.40
N ALA A 15 27.99 18.99 -3.83
CA ALA A 15 27.58 17.75 -4.48
C ALA A 15 26.31 17.89 -5.34
N LEU A 16 25.59 19.01 -5.24
CA LEU A 16 24.41 19.29 -6.06
C LEU A 16 24.79 19.63 -7.50
N PRO A 17 23.98 19.23 -8.50
CA PRO A 17 24.21 19.59 -9.89
C PRO A 17 24.16 21.10 -10.12
N GLU A 18 24.74 21.56 -11.22
CA GLU A 18 24.57 22.95 -11.66
C GLU A 18 23.10 23.23 -11.98
N GLY A 19 22.61 24.41 -11.58
CA GLY A 19 21.20 24.80 -11.74
C GLY A 19 20.26 24.31 -10.63
N ASP A 20 20.76 23.58 -9.62
CA ASP A 20 19.96 23.26 -8.44
C ASP A 20 19.61 24.55 -7.66
N PRO A 21 18.32 24.79 -7.31
CA PRO A 21 17.91 26.00 -6.60
C PRO A 21 18.66 26.22 -5.27
N GLU A 22 18.93 25.17 -4.49
CA GLU A 22 19.61 25.32 -3.19
C GLU A 22 21.08 25.71 -3.40
N ARG A 23 21.71 25.23 -4.50
CA ARG A 23 23.06 25.63 -4.88
C ARG A 23 23.12 27.07 -5.37
N GLU A 24 22.16 27.51 -6.17
CA GLU A 24 22.04 28.91 -6.63
C GLU A 24 21.88 29.88 -5.45
N GLU A 25 21.00 29.55 -4.49
CA GLU A 25 20.81 30.34 -3.28
C GLU A 25 22.08 30.44 -2.44
N TYR A 26 22.80 29.33 -2.28
CA TYR A 26 24.09 29.34 -1.58
C TYR A 26 25.12 30.21 -2.30
N LEU A 27 25.22 30.09 -3.63
CA LEU A 27 26.16 30.85 -4.44
C LEU A 27 25.87 32.35 -4.37
N ALA A 28 24.60 32.76 -4.33
CA ALA A 28 24.22 34.16 -4.15
C ALA A 28 24.82 34.73 -2.84
N HIS A 29 24.68 34.01 -1.72
CA HIS A 29 25.30 34.41 -0.46
C HIS A 29 26.84 34.37 -0.50
N ALA A 30 27.42 33.33 -1.11
CA ALA A 30 28.86 33.15 -1.18
C ALA A 30 29.58 34.28 -1.95
N ARG A 31 28.91 34.91 -2.92
CA ARG A 31 29.44 36.10 -3.62
C ARG A 31 29.72 37.27 -2.67
N GLU A 32 28.95 37.37 -1.60
CA GLU A 32 29.05 38.46 -0.62
C GLU A 32 29.81 38.03 0.66
N CYS A 33 29.98 36.72 0.88
CA CYS A 33 30.65 36.17 2.06
C CYS A 33 31.90 35.33 1.67
N PRO A 34 33.11 35.89 1.77
CA PRO A 34 34.34 35.19 1.39
C PRO A 34 34.55 33.84 2.11
N GLY A 35 34.16 33.75 3.39
CA GLY A 35 34.30 32.51 4.15
C GLY A 35 33.38 31.38 3.68
N CYS A 36 32.18 31.70 3.19
CA CYS A 36 31.27 30.70 2.61
C CYS A 36 31.75 30.29 1.21
N ALA A 37 32.26 31.23 0.40
CA ALA A 37 32.87 30.92 -0.90
C ALA A 37 34.13 30.04 -0.76
N GLU A 38 34.97 30.31 0.23
CA GLU A 38 36.14 29.48 0.50
C GLU A 38 35.74 28.06 0.88
N GLU A 39 34.77 27.88 1.79
CA GLU A 39 34.34 26.53 2.17
C GLU A 39 33.68 25.76 1.02
N LEU A 40 32.88 26.42 0.18
CA LEU A 40 32.35 25.77 -1.00
C LEU A 40 33.47 25.26 -1.92
N ARG A 41 34.47 26.10 -2.22
CA ARG A 41 35.61 25.73 -3.08
C ARG A 41 36.44 24.58 -2.49
N LYS A 42 36.66 24.57 -1.16
CA LYS A 42 37.33 23.47 -0.47
C LYS A 42 36.58 22.16 -0.69
N ASN A 43 35.26 22.16 -0.51
CA ASN A 43 34.44 20.97 -0.70
C ASN A 43 34.37 20.53 -2.16
N GLU A 44 34.23 21.45 -3.12
CA GLU A 44 34.31 21.13 -4.56
C GLU A 44 35.66 20.52 -4.95
N LYS A 45 36.77 20.94 -4.31
CA LYS A 45 38.08 20.34 -4.51
C LYS A 45 38.13 18.91 -3.97
N VAL A 46 37.53 18.65 -2.80
CA VAL A 46 37.43 17.30 -2.23
C VAL A 46 36.60 16.39 -3.15
N LEU A 47 35.44 16.85 -3.63
CA LEU A 47 34.60 16.05 -4.53
C LEU A 47 35.33 15.72 -5.83
N ARG A 48 36.02 16.68 -6.45
CA ARG A 48 36.85 16.41 -7.64
C ARG A 48 37.96 15.39 -7.36
N ALA A 49 38.57 15.43 -6.17
CA ALA A 49 39.58 14.45 -5.79
C ALA A 49 38.97 13.05 -5.58
N LEU A 50 37.74 12.96 -5.05
CA LEU A 50 37.00 11.71 -4.92
C LEU A 50 36.59 11.13 -6.28
N ASP A 51 36.12 11.97 -7.21
CA ASP A 51 35.77 11.55 -8.57
C ASP A 51 36.98 11.05 -9.37
N ALA A 52 38.15 11.65 -9.13
CA ALA A 52 39.40 11.22 -9.73
C ALA A 52 39.98 9.94 -9.09
N ALA A 53 39.54 9.58 -7.88
CA ALA A 53 40.05 8.43 -7.16
C ALA A 53 39.49 7.13 -7.77
N ARG A 54 40.38 6.24 -8.22
CA ARG A 54 40.01 4.87 -8.59
C ARG A 54 39.79 4.04 -7.33
N LEU A 55 38.60 4.15 -6.75
CA LEU A 55 38.18 3.33 -5.63
C LEU A 55 37.58 2.01 -6.13
N PRO A 56 37.88 0.86 -5.49
CA PRO A 56 37.16 -0.37 -5.78
C PRO A 56 35.67 -0.18 -5.42
N PRO A 57 34.76 -0.89 -6.11
CA PRO A 57 33.35 -0.82 -5.78
C PRO A 57 33.13 -1.21 -4.30
N PRO A 58 32.26 -0.51 -3.57
CA PRO A 58 32.01 -0.84 -2.17
C PRO A 58 31.42 -2.24 -2.06
N SER A 59 31.81 -2.97 -1.00
CA SER A 59 31.17 -4.27 -0.73
C SER A 59 29.69 -4.08 -0.40
N ALA A 60 28.86 -5.08 -0.70
CA ALA A 60 27.44 -5.04 -0.36
C ALA A 60 27.20 -4.79 1.15
N GLN A 61 28.12 -5.24 2.01
CA GLN A 61 28.05 -4.97 3.45
C GLN A 61 28.38 -3.52 3.81
N ALA A 62 29.36 -2.90 3.14
CA ALA A 62 29.66 -1.48 3.32
C ALA A 62 28.47 -0.61 2.88
N LEU A 63 27.89 -0.92 1.71
CA LEU A 63 26.70 -0.24 1.21
C LEU A 63 25.51 -0.38 2.17
N ARG A 64 25.21 -1.59 2.65
CA ARG A 64 24.12 -1.81 3.64
C ARG A 64 24.34 -1.04 4.93
N ARG A 65 25.57 -0.99 5.45
CA ARG A 65 25.88 -0.23 6.68
C ARG A 65 25.69 1.27 6.48
N ALA A 66 26.12 1.81 5.35
CA ALA A 66 25.95 3.23 5.03
C ALA A 66 24.48 3.61 4.80
N ALA A 67 23.71 2.74 4.13
CA ALA A 67 22.30 2.98 3.83
C ALA A 67 21.36 2.76 5.02
N ALA A 68 21.70 1.88 5.96
CA ALA A 68 20.84 1.52 7.09
C ALA A 68 20.29 2.71 7.90
N PRO A 69 21.09 3.71 8.34
CA PRO A 69 20.57 4.85 9.09
C PRO A 69 19.63 5.72 8.24
N VAL A 70 19.97 5.97 6.98
CA VAL A 70 19.14 6.74 6.05
C VAL A 70 17.80 6.04 5.81
N LEU A 71 17.82 4.73 5.58
CA LEU A 71 16.60 3.94 5.41
C LEU A 71 15.77 3.87 6.69
N ALA A 72 16.39 3.84 7.87
CA ALA A 72 15.68 3.85 9.14
C ALA A 72 14.94 5.17 9.39
N GLU A 73 15.51 6.29 8.92
CA GLU A 73 14.88 7.61 8.96
C GLU A 73 13.74 7.73 7.93
N LEU A 74 13.95 7.19 6.73
CA LEU A 74 12.95 7.21 5.65
C LEU A 74 11.80 6.21 5.85
N LEU A 75 12.02 5.12 6.58
CA LEU A 75 11.04 4.04 6.80
C LEU A 75 10.77 3.91 8.30
N PRO A 76 9.89 4.76 8.87
CA PRO A 76 9.58 4.70 10.30
C PRO A 76 9.14 3.28 10.67
N PRO A 77 9.64 2.73 11.79
CA PRO A 77 9.29 1.38 12.20
C PRO A 77 7.78 1.25 12.40
N LEU A 78 7.24 0.07 12.10
CA LEU A 78 5.83 -0.17 12.38
C LEU A 78 5.59 -0.13 13.90
N PRO A 79 4.44 0.42 14.35
CA PRO A 79 4.01 0.25 15.73
C PRO A 79 4.01 -1.24 16.11
N ARG A 80 4.48 -1.56 17.31
CA ARG A 80 4.40 -2.93 17.84
C ARG A 80 2.93 -3.40 17.75
N GLY A 81 2.73 -4.62 17.25
CA GLY A 81 1.39 -5.21 17.10
C GLY A 81 0.59 -4.72 15.88
N ALA A 82 1.11 -3.82 15.03
CA ALA A 82 0.39 -3.35 13.84
C ALA A 82 -0.06 -4.51 12.91
N TRP A 83 0.80 -5.51 12.73
CA TRP A 83 0.50 -6.69 11.90
C TRP A 83 -0.65 -7.49 12.49
N ALA A 84 -0.59 -7.77 13.80
CA ALA A 84 -1.63 -8.50 14.52
C ALA A 84 -2.96 -7.75 14.51
N ALA A 85 -2.94 -6.42 14.71
CA ALA A 85 -4.14 -5.60 14.70
C ALA A 85 -4.84 -5.63 13.32
N ARG A 86 -4.08 -5.43 12.23
CA ARG A 86 -4.65 -5.42 10.87
C ARG A 86 -5.09 -6.81 10.41
N GLY A 87 -4.26 -7.82 10.62
CA GLY A 87 -4.60 -9.21 10.30
C GLY A 87 -5.80 -9.71 11.12
N GLY A 88 -5.81 -9.42 12.43
CA GLY A 88 -6.91 -9.71 13.33
C GLY A 88 -8.20 -9.00 12.95
N ALA A 89 -8.14 -7.74 12.48
CA ALA A 89 -9.30 -7.04 11.96
C ALA A 89 -9.92 -7.71 10.74
N ALA A 90 -9.10 -8.30 9.85
CA ALA A 90 -9.61 -9.05 8.70
C ALA A 90 -10.27 -10.38 9.13
N ILE A 91 -9.67 -11.07 10.12
CA ILE A 91 -10.30 -12.27 10.73
C ILE A 91 -11.64 -11.90 11.37
N ALA A 92 -11.69 -10.79 12.10
CA ALA A 92 -12.91 -10.31 12.75
C ALA A 92 -14.00 -9.95 11.71
N ALA A 93 -13.63 -9.30 10.61
CA ALA A 93 -14.55 -8.97 9.52
C ALA A 93 -15.15 -10.24 8.88
N PHE A 94 -14.31 -11.24 8.60
CA PHE A 94 -14.74 -12.56 8.12
C PHE A 94 -15.69 -13.24 9.12
N ALA A 95 -15.29 -13.32 10.39
CA ALA A 95 -16.06 -13.98 11.45
C ALA A 95 -17.43 -13.30 11.67
N LEU A 96 -17.51 -11.97 11.60
CA LEU A 96 -18.77 -11.24 11.74
C LEU A 96 -19.78 -11.62 10.66
N LEU A 97 -19.34 -11.76 9.41
CA LEU A 97 -20.21 -12.15 8.30
C LEU A 97 -20.55 -13.65 8.32
N LEU A 98 -19.71 -14.51 8.90
CA LEU A 98 -20.05 -15.92 9.11
C LEU A 98 -21.27 -16.13 10.01
N LEU A 99 -21.56 -15.21 10.93
CA LEU A 99 -22.70 -15.30 11.84
C LEU A 99 -24.05 -15.31 11.09
N VAL A 100 -24.08 -14.74 9.88
CA VAL A 100 -25.29 -14.65 9.05
C VAL A 100 -25.25 -15.55 7.81
N ALA A 101 -24.15 -16.29 7.61
CA ALA A 101 -24.01 -17.21 6.49
C ALA A 101 -24.93 -18.44 6.64
N ARG A 102 -25.70 -18.74 5.58
CA ARG A 102 -26.76 -19.77 5.60
C ARG A 102 -26.39 -21.09 4.91
N HIS A 103 -25.33 -21.12 4.09
CA HIS A 103 -24.88 -22.33 3.41
C HIS A 103 -23.46 -22.69 3.90
N ARG A 104 -23.26 -23.96 4.25
CA ARG A 104 -22.06 -24.43 4.98
C ARG A 104 -21.62 -25.79 4.46
N ASP A 105 -21.54 -25.93 3.15
CA ASP A 105 -20.97 -27.10 2.49
C ASP A 105 -19.43 -27.13 2.64
N ALA A 106 -18.85 -28.33 2.57
CA ALA A 106 -17.43 -28.54 2.87
C ALA A 106 -16.48 -27.88 1.84
N GLU A 107 -16.88 -27.84 0.57
CA GLU A 107 -16.11 -27.22 -0.51
C GLU A 107 -16.06 -25.70 -0.31
N GLY A 108 -17.22 -25.07 -0.05
CA GLY A 108 -17.32 -23.66 0.28
C GLY A 108 -16.45 -23.25 1.47
N TRP A 109 -16.39 -24.07 2.54
CA TRP A 109 -15.56 -23.80 3.72
C TRP A 109 -14.06 -23.78 3.40
N THR A 110 -13.61 -24.72 2.56
CA THR A 110 -12.19 -24.81 2.20
C THR A 110 -11.76 -23.56 1.44
N ALA A 111 -12.56 -23.13 0.45
CA ALA A 111 -12.33 -21.90 -0.29
C ALA A 111 -12.37 -20.67 0.63
N ALA A 112 -13.38 -20.56 1.50
CA ALA A 112 -13.55 -19.43 2.41
C ALA A 112 -12.36 -19.29 3.38
N ILE A 113 -11.86 -20.39 3.95
CA ILE A 113 -10.72 -20.37 4.88
C ILE A 113 -9.43 -19.94 4.16
N LEU A 114 -9.18 -20.45 2.96
CA LEU A 114 -7.99 -20.07 2.18
C LEU A 114 -7.99 -18.58 1.83
N ILE A 115 -9.13 -18.05 1.39
CA ILE A 115 -9.28 -16.63 1.05
C ILE A 115 -9.18 -15.76 2.30
N ALA A 116 -9.79 -16.18 3.42
CA ALA A 116 -9.68 -15.47 4.69
C ALA A 116 -8.22 -15.41 5.17
N ALA A 117 -7.46 -16.51 5.08
CA ALA A 117 -6.05 -16.54 5.43
C ALA A 117 -5.22 -15.59 4.55
N LEU A 118 -5.47 -15.59 3.23
CA LEU A 118 -4.83 -14.66 2.29
C LEU A 118 -5.18 -13.20 2.62
N ALA A 119 -6.46 -12.90 2.85
CA ALA A 119 -6.93 -11.57 3.24
C ALA A 119 -6.27 -11.11 4.54
N SER A 120 -6.15 -11.97 5.56
CA SER A 120 -5.46 -11.65 6.81
C SER A 120 -3.97 -11.36 6.59
N ALA A 121 -3.28 -12.14 5.75
CA ALA A 121 -1.89 -11.90 5.41
C ALA A 121 -1.69 -10.57 4.65
N LEU A 122 -2.57 -10.27 3.69
CA LEU A 122 -2.57 -9.01 2.95
C LEU A 122 -2.86 -7.81 3.86
N ALA A 123 -3.81 -7.93 4.80
CA ALA A 123 -4.08 -6.89 5.78
C ALA A 123 -2.89 -6.67 6.74
N ALA A 124 -2.29 -7.75 7.25
CA ALA A 124 -1.14 -7.68 8.14
C ALA A 124 0.07 -6.98 7.49
N THR A 125 0.30 -7.26 6.20
CA THR A 125 1.40 -6.72 5.40
C THR A 125 1.07 -5.38 4.71
N ALA A 126 -0.02 -4.71 5.10
CA ALA A 126 -0.46 -3.48 4.46
C ALA A 126 0.64 -2.40 4.38
N GLY A 127 0.96 -1.95 3.16
CA GLY A 127 2.01 -0.95 2.88
C GLY A 127 3.44 -1.51 2.83
N VAL A 128 3.60 -2.84 2.92
CA VAL A 128 4.86 -3.53 2.62
C VAL A 128 4.93 -3.89 1.14
N LEU A 129 3.80 -4.28 0.54
CA LEU A 129 3.70 -4.65 -0.86
C LEU A 129 3.28 -3.43 -1.69
N ARG A 130 4.13 -2.98 -2.62
CA ARG A 130 3.82 -1.85 -3.53
C ARG A 130 2.51 -2.06 -4.30
N ALA A 131 2.20 -3.30 -4.66
CA ALA A 131 0.99 -3.66 -5.40
C ALA A 131 -0.03 -4.45 -4.56
N GLY A 132 0.01 -4.35 -3.22
CA GLY A 132 -0.79 -5.21 -2.34
C GLY A 132 -2.31 -5.12 -2.58
N ALA A 133 -2.83 -3.93 -2.90
CA ALA A 133 -4.23 -3.76 -3.27
C ALA A 133 -4.60 -4.47 -4.59
N LEU A 134 -3.71 -4.41 -5.59
CA LEU A 134 -3.89 -5.12 -6.86
C LEU A 134 -3.83 -6.64 -6.66
N VAL A 135 -3.00 -7.13 -5.73
CA VAL A 135 -2.97 -8.55 -5.36
C VAL A 135 -4.31 -9.01 -4.78
N ALA A 136 -4.94 -8.20 -3.92
CA ALA A 136 -6.26 -8.52 -3.38
C ALA A 136 -7.34 -8.56 -4.49
N VAL A 137 -7.32 -7.60 -5.42
CA VAL A 137 -8.24 -7.58 -6.58
C VAL A 137 -7.98 -8.78 -7.49
N ALA A 138 -6.72 -9.11 -7.76
CA ALA A 138 -6.35 -10.27 -8.56
C ALA A 138 -6.79 -11.58 -7.90
N ALA A 139 -6.69 -11.70 -6.57
CA ALA A 139 -7.20 -12.85 -5.82
C ALA A 139 -8.73 -12.95 -5.92
N ALA A 140 -9.45 -11.84 -5.81
CA ALA A 140 -10.90 -11.80 -6.02
C ALA A 140 -11.29 -12.24 -7.44
N ALA A 141 -10.55 -11.76 -8.45
CA ALA A 141 -10.77 -12.12 -9.86
C ALA A 141 -10.44 -13.59 -10.13
N ALA A 142 -9.33 -14.10 -9.61
CA ALA A 142 -8.95 -15.51 -9.72
C ALA A 142 -10.01 -16.42 -9.09
N PHE A 143 -10.60 -15.98 -7.97
CA PHE A 143 -11.71 -16.66 -7.34
C PHE A 143 -12.97 -16.68 -8.22
N ALA A 144 -13.34 -15.53 -8.79
CA ALA A 144 -14.48 -15.45 -9.72
C ALA A 144 -14.31 -16.33 -10.96
N LEU A 145 -13.08 -16.44 -11.48
CA LEU A 145 -12.72 -17.36 -12.56
C LEU A 145 -12.88 -18.82 -12.13
N ALA A 146 -12.34 -19.20 -10.97
CA ALA A 146 -12.40 -20.56 -10.44
C ALA A 146 -13.82 -21.02 -10.12
N ALA A 147 -14.69 -20.10 -9.68
CA ALA A 147 -16.11 -20.35 -9.45
C ALA A 147 -16.95 -20.46 -10.75
N GLY A 148 -16.30 -20.48 -11.93
CA GLY A 148 -16.94 -20.80 -13.21
C GLY A 148 -17.21 -19.62 -14.14
N GLY A 149 -16.63 -18.44 -13.89
CA GLY A 149 -16.95 -17.23 -14.64
C GLY A 149 -15.80 -16.58 -15.39
N ALA A 150 -15.68 -16.85 -16.70
CA ALA A 150 -14.90 -16.00 -17.61
C ALA A 150 -15.76 -14.82 -18.12
N PRO A 151 -15.36 -13.55 -17.92
CA PRO A 151 -16.12 -12.41 -18.42
C PRO A 151 -16.13 -12.43 -19.95
N GLY A 152 -17.33 -12.38 -20.55
CA GLY A 152 -17.49 -12.31 -22.02
C GLY A 152 -17.59 -13.66 -22.76
N PHE A 153 -17.47 -14.80 -22.09
CA PHE A 153 -17.63 -16.13 -22.71
C PHE A 153 -18.97 -16.81 -22.41
N ALA A 154 -19.93 -16.07 -21.85
CA ALA A 154 -21.31 -16.54 -21.81
C ALA A 154 -21.88 -16.49 -23.23
N LEU A 155 -22.00 -17.66 -23.86
CA LEU A 155 -22.85 -17.90 -25.03
C LEU A 155 -24.18 -17.15 -24.82
N ALA A 156 -24.54 -16.32 -25.80
CA ALA A 156 -25.74 -15.49 -25.79
C ALA A 156 -26.97 -16.29 -25.32
N GLY A 157 -27.41 -16.07 -24.07
CA GLY A 157 -28.53 -16.82 -23.49
C GLY A 157 -28.65 -16.76 -21.96
N GLN A 158 -27.56 -16.59 -21.21
CA GLN A 158 -27.58 -16.55 -19.74
C GLN A 158 -27.57 -15.12 -19.16
N MET A 159 -28.45 -14.23 -19.62
CA MET A 159 -28.67 -12.92 -18.94
C MET A 159 -29.38 -13.06 -17.58
N GLY A 160 -29.80 -14.28 -17.19
CA GLY A 160 -30.28 -14.59 -15.84
C GLY A 160 -29.13 -14.89 -14.88
N GLY A 161 -28.41 -13.86 -14.42
CA GLY A 161 -27.26 -14.10 -13.54
C GLY A 161 -26.68 -12.91 -12.79
N LEU A 162 -27.30 -11.73 -12.86
CA LEU A 162 -26.78 -10.55 -12.15
C LEU A 162 -27.35 -10.43 -10.73
N ALA A 163 -28.65 -10.75 -10.56
CA ALA A 163 -29.38 -10.62 -9.28
C ALA A 163 -29.06 -9.30 -8.54
N PRO A 164 -29.34 -8.13 -9.13
CA PRO A 164 -28.75 -6.85 -8.71
C PRO A 164 -29.10 -6.42 -7.28
N ARG A 165 -30.29 -6.79 -6.78
CA ARG A 165 -30.68 -6.53 -5.39
C ARG A 165 -29.80 -7.30 -4.41
N VAL A 166 -29.62 -8.60 -4.65
CA VAL A 166 -28.71 -9.45 -3.85
C VAL A 166 -27.28 -8.91 -3.99
N GLY A 167 -26.89 -8.49 -5.19
CA GLY A 167 -25.57 -7.92 -5.45
C GLY A 167 -25.29 -6.66 -4.65
N ALA A 168 -26.26 -5.75 -4.53
CA ALA A 168 -26.13 -4.55 -3.70
C ALA A 168 -25.99 -4.89 -2.20
N GLU A 169 -26.71 -5.91 -1.72
CA GLU A 169 -26.59 -6.40 -0.34
C GLU A 169 -25.20 -7.02 -0.08
N CYS A 170 -24.68 -7.82 -1.03
CA CYS A 170 -23.33 -8.37 -0.98
C CYS A 170 -22.27 -7.28 -0.99
N LEU A 171 -22.37 -6.32 -1.92
CA LEU A 171 -21.45 -5.19 -2.02
C LEU A 171 -21.42 -4.38 -0.71
N LEU A 172 -22.57 -4.08 -0.12
CA LEU A 172 -22.64 -3.37 1.15
C LEU A 172 -21.94 -4.17 2.26
N ALA A 173 -22.18 -5.47 2.35
CA ALA A 173 -21.53 -6.33 3.34
C ALA A 173 -20.00 -6.37 3.17
N GLU A 174 -19.49 -6.42 1.94
CA GLU A 174 -18.05 -6.36 1.65
C GLU A 174 -17.44 -5.01 2.03
N LEU A 175 -18.12 -3.90 1.75
CA LEU A 175 -17.65 -2.57 2.13
C LEU A 175 -17.66 -2.37 3.65
N LEU A 176 -18.64 -2.95 4.35
CA LEU A 176 -18.65 -2.97 5.81
C LEU A 176 -17.48 -3.81 6.36
N ALA A 177 -17.20 -4.97 5.76
CA ALA A 177 -16.05 -5.81 6.12
C ALA A 177 -14.71 -5.09 5.85
N ALA A 178 -14.61 -4.32 4.76
CA ALA A 178 -13.45 -3.50 4.44
C ALA A 178 -13.14 -2.45 5.52
N GLY A 179 -14.18 -1.93 6.18
CA GLY A 179 -14.07 -0.89 7.20
C GLY A 179 -13.16 -1.26 8.38
N LEU A 180 -13.17 -2.52 8.82
CA LEU A 180 -12.39 -2.96 9.99
C LEU A 180 -10.88 -2.94 9.72
N PRO A 181 -10.32 -3.65 8.71
CA PRO A 181 -8.91 -3.53 8.36
C PRO A 181 -8.51 -2.13 7.93
N PHE A 182 -9.38 -1.40 7.23
CA PHE A 182 -9.13 0.00 6.87
C PHE A 182 -8.94 0.88 8.11
N ALA A 183 -9.81 0.78 9.11
CA ALA A 183 -9.70 1.55 10.35
C ALA A 183 -8.42 1.20 11.12
N ALA A 184 -8.08 -0.09 11.21
CA ALA A 184 -6.83 -0.53 11.83
C ALA A 184 -5.60 0.01 11.08
N ALA A 185 -5.63 -0.01 9.75
CA ALA A 185 -4.57 0.55 8.92
C ALA A 185 -4.49 2.07 9.08
N ALA A 186 -5.61 2.80 9.04
CA ALA A 186 -5.66 4.25 9.25
C ALA A 186 -5.06 4.66 10.60
N TRP A 187 -5.38 3.93 11.67
CA TRP A 187 -4.81 4.18 13.00
C TRP A 187 -3.28 4.04 13.01
N THR A 188 -2.74 3.03 12.33
CA THR A 188 -1.29 2.86 12.19
C THR A 188 -0.64 3.86 11.23
N PHE A 189 -1.34 4.23 10.14
CA PHE A 189 -0.88 5.15 9.10
C PHE A 189 -0.61 6.54 9.65
N ARG A 190 -1.43 7.00 10.60
CA ARG A 190 -1.21 8.29 11.28
C ARG A 190 0.15 8.39 11.96
N ARG A 191 0.73 7.25 12.40
CA ARG A 191 2.03 7.18 13.09
C ARG A 191 3.20 6.80 12.18
N SER A 192 2.94 5.98 11.17
CA SER A 192 3.95 5.51 10.22
C SER A 192 3.28 5.41 8.84
N PRO A 193 3.21 6.53 8.09
CA PRO A 193 2.57 6.57 6.79
C PRO A 193 3.32 5.66 5.82
N ARG A 194 2.59 4.77 5.13
CA ARG A 194 3.13 3.90 4.09
C ARG A 194 2.23 3.91 2.88
N ALA A 195 2.84 4.15 1.72
CA ALA A 195 2.16 4.18 0.44
C ALA A 195 1.38 2.87 0.20
N GLY A 196 0.12 3.00 -0.21
CA GLY A 196 -0.79 1.91 -0.53
C GLY A 196 -1.30 1.11 0.67
N SER A 197 -0.96 1.49 1.90
CA SER A 197 -1.36 0.72 3.08
C SER A 197 -2.87 0.76 3.34
N LEU A 198 -3.53 1.90 3.08
CA LEU A 198 -4.97 2.01 3.29
C LEU A 198 -5.74 1.28 2.19
N ALA A 199 -5.30 1.42 0.94
CA ALA A 199 -5.84 0.69 -0.21
C ALA A 199 -5.71 -0.83 -0.02
N GLN A 200 -4.52 -1.32 0.34
CA GLN A 200 -4.29 -2.75 0.56
C GLN A 200 -5.15 -3.29 1.70
N ALA A 201 -5.26 -2.58 2.83
CA ALA A 201 -6.06 -3.02 3.96
C ALA A 201 -7.56 -3.05 3.64
N ALA A 202 -8.09 -2.00 2.99
CA ALA A 202 -9.49 -1.97 2.57
C ALA A 202 -9.82 -3.11 1.59
N ALA A 203 -8.98 -3.31 0.57
CA ALA A 203 -9.14 -4.40 -0.38
C ALA A 203 -9.08 -5.78 0.29
N ALA A 204 -8.16 -5.97 1.24
CA ALA A 204 -8.06 -7.20 2.03
C ALA A 204 -9.31 -7.44 2.89
N GLY A 205 -9.88 -6.40 3.51
CA GLY A 205 -11.11 -6.53 4.28
C GLY A 205 -12.34 -6.84 3.40
N ALA A 206 -12.45 -6.24 2.22
CA ALA A 206 -13.47 -6.61 1.25
C ALA A 206 -13.31 -8.07 0.79
N LEU A 207 -12.08 -8.51 0.52
CA LEU A 207 -11.77 -9.90 0.16
C LEU A 207 -12.12 -10.89 1.30
N ALA A 208 -11.91 -10.50 2.56
CA ALA A 208 -12.39 -11.28 3.71
C ALA A 208 -13.92 -11.35 3.75
N GLY A 209 -14.61 -10.26 3.40
CA GLY A 209 -16.06 -10.24 3.25
C GLY A 209 -16.55 -11.16 2.14
N GLN A 210 -15.90 -11.11 0.98
CA GLN A 210 -16.16 -12.00 -0.15
C GLN A 210 -16.02 -13.48 0.25
N ALA A 211 -14.99 -13.83 1.04
CA ALA A 211 -14.80 -15.19 1.54
C ALA A 211 -15.98 -15.67 2.39
N ALA A 212 -16.51 -14.82 3.29
CA ALA A 212 -17.67 -15.16 4.11
C ALA A 212 -18.95 -15.21 3.26
N LEU A 213 -19.12 -14.30 2.30
CA LEU A 213 -20.27 -14.27 1.41
C LEU A 213 -20.31 -15.42 0.42
N HIS A 214 -19.18 -16.05 0.09
CA HIS A 214 -19.19 -17.28 -0.70
C HIS A 214 -20.05 -18.38 -0.05
N LEU A 215 -20.12 -18.40 1.29
CA LEU A 215 -20.94 -19.31 2.08
C LEU A 215 -22.41 -18.86 2.23
N GLY A 216 -22.75 -17.63 1.84
CA GLY A 216 -24.07 -17.05 2.07
C GLY A 216 -24.81 -16.57 0.83
N CYS A 217 -24.08 -16.29 -0.25
CA CYS A 217 -24.62 -15.66 -1.44
C CYS A 217 -25.34 -16.71 -2.31
N PRO A 218 -26.64 -16.53 -2.60
CA PRO A 218 -27.37 -17.46 -3.46
C PRO A 218 -26.92 -17.38 -4.94
N ALA A 219 -26.18 -16.34 -5.32
CA ALA A 219 -25.65 -16.11 -6.66
C ALA A 219 -24.14 -16.39 -6.77
N HIS A 220 -23.55 -17.13 -5.82
CA HIS A 220 -22.10 -17.39 -5.75
C HIS A 220 -21.52 -18.15 -6.96
N ALA A 221 -22.37 -18.80 -7.77
CA ALA A 221 -21.96 -19.48 -9.01
C ALA A 221 -22.25 -18.64 -10.28
N GLN A 222 -22.82 -17.43 -10.13
CA GLN A 222 -23.20 -16.59 -11.26
C GLN A 222 -22.04 -15.65 -11.62
N ALA A 223 -21.37 -15.93 -12.73
CA ALA A 223 -20.19 -15.19 -13.18
C ALA A 223 -20.40 -13.66 -13.18
N ALA A 224 -21.50 -13.17 -13.77
CA ALA A 224 -21.79 -11.74 -13.84
C ALA A 224 -21.94 -11.11 -12.44
N HIS A 225 -22.57 -11.83 -11.50
CA HIS A 225 -22.70 -11.39 -10.12
C HIS A 225 -21.34 -11.29 -9.42
N LEU A 226 -20.49 -12.32 -9.57
CA LEU A 226 -19.14 -12.34 -8.99
C LEU A 226 -18.28 -11.19 -9.51
N TRP A 227 -18.27 -10.95 -10.82
CA TRP A 227 -17.47 -9.88 -11.41
C TRP A 227 -17.95 -8.48 -11.03
N VAL A 228 -19.27 -8.24 -11.10
CA VAL A 228 -19.82 -6.90 -10.86
C VAL A 228 -19.82 -6.53 -9.38
N PHE A 229 -20.23 -7.45 -8.50
CA PHE A 229 -20.44 -7.12 -7.08
C PHE A 229 -19.26 -7.49 -6.21
N HIS A 230 -18.70 -8.70 -6.36
CA HIS A 230 -17.61 -9.16 -5.49
C HIS A 230 -16.24 -8.59 -5.93
N VAL A 231 -15.84 -8.83 -7.18
CA VAL A 231 -14.59 -8.27 -7.71
C VAL A 231 -14.67 -6.74 -7.76
N GLY A 232 -15.81 -6.21 -8.20
CA GLY A 232 -16.10 -4.78 -8.17
C GLY A 232 -16.06 -4.18 -6.76
N GLY A 233 -16.57 -4.88 -5.75
CA GLY A 233 -16.55 -4.46 -4.36
C GLY A 233 -15.13 -4.38 -3.79
N VAL A 234 -14.30 -5.39 -4.05
CA VAL A 234 -12.87 -5.37 -3.66
C VAL A 234 -12.12 -4.23 -4.37
N ALA A 235 -12.37 -4.02 -5.66
CA ALA A 235 -11.77 -2.92 -6.41
C ALA A 235 -12.22 -1.54 -5.90
N LEU A 236 -13.51 -1.38 -5.57
CA LEU A 236 -14.06 -0.16 -5.00
C LEU A 236 -13.46 0.14 -3.62
N ALA A 237 -13.31 -0.88 -2.77
CA ALA A 237 -12.65 -0.73 -1.47
C ALA A 237 -11.18 -0.31 -1.62
N ALA A 238 -10.44 -0.90 -2.57
CA ALA A 238 -9.08 -0.49 -2.90
C ALA A 238 -9.01 1.00 -3.32
N LEU A 239 -9.91 1.42 -4.22
CA LEU A 239 -10.00 2.80 -4.70
C LEU A 239 -10.33 3.77 -3.57
N ALA A 240 -11.30 3.45 -2.73
CA ALA A 240 -11.65 4.27 -1.56
C ALA A 240 -10.45 4.43 -0.62
N GLY A 241 -9.69 3.35 -0.39
CA GLY A 241 -8.48 3.38 0.40
C GLY A 241 -7.39 4.28 -0.20
N TRP A 242 -7.18 4.24 -1.53
CA TRP A 242 -6.26 5.16 -2.22
C TRP A 242 -6.67 6.63 -2.11
N ILE A 243 -7.95 6.93 -2.32
CA ILE A 243 -8.47 8.30 -2.21
C ILE A 243 -8.29 8.82 -0.78
N ALA A 244 -8.62 8.00 0.23
CA ALA A 244 -8.44 8.37 1.63
C ALA A 244 -6.95 8.61 1.97
N GLU A 245 -6.06 7.79 1.43
CA GLU A 245 -4.62 7.96 1.63
C GLU A 245 -4.11 9.27 1.04
N GLY A 246 -4.48 9.61 -0.20
CA GLY A 246 -4.10 10.86 -0.86
C GLY A 246 -4.55 12.09 -0.07
N ARG A 247 -5.78 12.07 0.47
CA ARG A 247 -6.30 13.15 1.32
C ARG A 247 -5.56 13.31 2.65
N LEU A 248 -5.07 12.21 3.23
CA LEU A 248 -4.33 12.25 4.50
C LEU A 248 -2.89 12.72 4.34
N VAL A 249 -2.30 12.52 3.15
CA VAL A 249 -0.98 13.06 2.81
C VAL A 249 -1.07 14.56 2.55
N SER A 250 -2.05 15.02 1.77
CA SER A 250 -2.19 16.43 1.37
C SER A 250 -2.52 17.41 2.52
N VAL A 251 -2.94 16.91 3.69
CA VAL A 251 -3.24 17.75 4.88
C VAL A 251 -1.98 18.02 5.72
N LYS A 252 -0.87 17.31 5.46
CA LYS A 252 0.39 17.49 6.19
C LYS A 252 1.37 18.45 5.53
N GLU A 253 1.11 18.84 4.29
CA GLU A 253 1.84 19.87 3.54
C GLU A 253 1.18 21.23 3.74
#